data_AF-A0A3N5T9G0-F1
#
_entry.id   AF-A0A3N5T9G0-F1
#
_cell.length_a   1.000
_cell.length_b   1.000
_cell.length_c   1.000
_cell.angle_alpha   90.00
_cell.angle_beta   90.00
_cell.angle_gamma   90.00
#
_symmetry.space_group_name_H-M   'P 1'
#
loop_
_entity.id
_entity.type
_entity.pdbx_description
1 polymer ?
#
loop_
_entity_poly.entity_id
_entity_poly.type
_entity_poly.pdbx_seq_one_letter_code
_entity_poly.pdbx_strand_id
1 'polypeptide(L)'
;KINRVFGAIAAARRPFSGLENINLHKSGRRVVLETSGVPIFDEQGGFRGFRGIDRDVTARKKLEEDLRNARDGLEEKTREPPWKSRQTKTSCSKR
;
A
#
# COMPACT_ATOMS: atom_id res chain seq x y z
N LYS A 1 -11.17 -8.30 -6.49
CA LYS A 1 -10.18 -9.36 -6.18
C LYS A 1 -9.15 -9.39 -7.31
N ILE A 2 -7.86 -9.46 -6.99
CA ILE A 2 -6.75 -9.40 -7.96
C ILE A 2 -6.97 -10.31 -9.18
N ASN A 3 -7.63 -11.46 -9.00
CA ASN A 3 -7.95 -12.43 -10.05
C ASN A 3 -8.61 -11.80 -11.29
N ARG A 4 -9.40 -10.73 -11.13
CA ARG A 4 -10.05 -10.05 -12.26
C ARG A 4 -9.05 -9.23 -13.09
N VAL A 5 -8.09 -8.57 -12.43
CA VAL A 5 -7.04 -7.76 -13.08
C VAL A 5 -6.07 -8.68 -13.81
N PHE A 6 -5.62 -9.74 -13.14
CA PHE A 6 -4.74 -10.73 -13.75
C PHE A 6 -5.43 -11.45 -14.93
N GLY A 7 -6.72 -11.77 -14.81
CA GLY A 7 -7.48 -12.40 -15.90
C GLY A 7 -7.49 -11.58 -17.19
N ALA A 8 -7.66 -10.25 -17.09
CA ALA A 8 -7.61 -9.36 -18.25
C ALA A 8 -6.21 -9.29 -18.88
N ILE A 9 -5.16 -9.22 -18.05
CA ILE A 9 -3.76 -9.22 -18.49
C ILE A 9 -3.41 -10.54 -19.20
N ALA A 10 -3.83 -11.67 -18.61
CA ALA A 10 -3.62 -12.99 -19.16
C ALA A 10 -4.35 -13.20 -20.48
N ALA A 11 -5.60 -12.72 -20.59
CA ALA A 11 -6.37 -12.77 -21.83
C ALA A 11 -5.72 -11.93 -22.95
N ALA A 12 -5.18 -10.76 -22.60
CA ALA A 12 -4.49 -9.89 -23.55
C ALA A 12 -3.10 -10.42 -23.96
N ARG A 13 -2.52 -11.37 -23.21
CA ARG A 13 -1.17 -11.93 -23.45
C ARG A 13 -0.12 -10.83 -23.61
N ARG A 14 -0.23 -9.76 -22.81
CA ARG A 14 0.70 -8.62 -22.83
C ARG A 14 1.63 -8.69 -21.62
N PRO A 15 2.86 -8.17 -21.75
CA PRO A 15 3.72 -7.98 -20.60
C PRO A 15 3.07 -7.03 -19.60
N PHE A 16 3.32 -7.27 -18.32
CA PHE A 16 2.85 -6.44 -17.22
C PHE A 16 3.96 -6.24 -16.20
N SER A 17 3.90 -5.13 -15.47
CA SER A 17 4.87 -4.80 -14.43
C SER A 17 4.20 -4.17 -13.23
N GLY A 18 4.82 -4.36 -12.05
CA GLY A 18 4.40 -3.69 -10.82
C GLY A 18 3.00 -4.08 -10.31
N LEU A 19 2.50 -5.27 -10.67
CA LEU A 19 1.19 -5.71 -10.21
C LEU A 19 1.29 -6.11 -8.73
N GLU A 20 0.77 -5.28 -7.84
CA GLU A 20 0.70 -5.61 -6.41
C GLU A 20 -0.41 -6.65 -6.13
N ASN A 21 -0.07 -7.72 -5.42
CA ASN A 21 -0.98 -8.77 -5.01
C ASN A 21 -0.68 -9.25 -3.58
N ILE A 22 -1.73 -9.53 -2.81
CA ILE A 22 -1.62 -10.10 -1.47
C ILE A 22 -1.76 -11.61 -1.57
N ASN A 23 -0.70 -12.33 -1.23
CA ASN A 23 -0.67 -13.79 -1.23
C ASN A 23 -0.51 -14.34 0.19
N LEU A 24 -0.88 -15.61 0.36
CA LEU A 24 -0.63 -16.35 1.58
C LEU A 24 0.71 -17.07 1.44
N HIS A 25 1.69 -16.69 2.25
CA HIS A 25 2.95 -17.39 2.35
C HIS A 25 2.72 -18.80 2.94
N LYS A 26 3.61 -19.75 2.63
CA LYS A 26 3.55 -21.13 3.15
C LYS A 26 3.45 -21.23 4.69
N SER A 27 3.90 -20.21 5.40
CA SER A 27 3.81 -20.12 6.87
C SER A 27 2.47 -19.57 7.37
N GLY A 28 1.50 -19.29 6.50
CA GLY A 28 0.20 -18.72 6.85
C GLY A 28 0.17 -17.19 7.00
N ARG A 29 1.31 -16.49 6.84
CA ARG A 29 1.34 -15.01 6.87
C ARG A 29 0.92 -14.43 5.52
N ARG A 30 0.27 -13.27 5.52
CA ARG A 30 0.02 -12.50 4.29
C ARG A 30 1.31 -11.79 3.86
N VAL A 31 1.63 -11.89 2.59
CA VAL A 31 2.75 -11.18 1.96
C VAL A 31 2.23 -10.34 0.81
N VAL A 32 2.77 -9.13 0.67
CA VAL A 32 2.51 -8.26 -0.47
C VAL A 32 3.61 -8.52 -1.49
N LEU A 33 3.22 -9.03 -2.65
CA LEU A 33 4.12 -9.31 -3.75
C LEU A 33 3.86 -8.29 -4.87
N GLU A 34 4.95 -7.76 -5.42
CA GLU A 34 4.96 -6.97 -6.65
C GLU A 34 5.41 -7.89 -7.79
N THR A 35 4.48 -8.25 -8.67
CA THR A 35 4.72 -9.19 -9.76
C THR A 35 4.89 -8.45 -11.08
N SER A 36 5.91 -8.85 -11.84
CA SER A 36 6.09 -8.44 -13.24
C SER A 36 6.30 -9.67 -14.10
N GLY A 37 5.75 -9.70 -15.30
CA GLY A 37 5.83 -10.86 -16.18
C GLY A 37 5.72 -10.54 -17.65
N VAL A 38 6.43 -11.33 -18.46
CA VAL A 38 6.36 -11.33 -19.92
C VAL A 38 5.76 -12.65 -20.40
N PRO A 39 4.89 -12.63 -21.42
CA PRO A 39 4.35 -13.86 -22.01
C PRO A 39 5.47 -14.64 -22.70
N ILE A 40 5.43 -15.97 -22.60
CA ILE A 40 6.29 -16.87 -23.38
C ILE A 40 5.43 -17.53 -24.46
N PHE A 41 5.96 -17.54 -25.67
CA PHE A 41 5.39 -18.25 -26.80
C PHE A 41 6.34 -19.37 -27.24
N ASP A 42 5.80 -20.46 -27.78
CA ASP A 42 6.58 -21.48 -28.47
C ASP A 42 6.97 -21.03 -29.90
N GLU A 43 7.74 -21.87 -30.59
CA GLU A 43 8.21 -21.60 -31.96
C GLU A 43 7.07 -21.47 -32.99
N GLN A 44 5.88 -21.98 -32.67
CA GLN A 44 4.69 -21.89 -33.52
C GLN A 44 3.77 -20.73 -33.12
N GLY A 45 4.18 -19.89 -32.15
CA GLY A 45 3.38 -18.77 -31.64
C GLY A 45 2.30 -19.16 -30.62
N GLY A 46 2.30 -20.41 -30.15
CA GLY A 46 1.42 -20.90 -29.09
C GLY A 46 1.78 -20.30 -27.74
N PHE A 47 0.78 -19.77 -27.02
CA PHE A 47 0.99 -19.19 -25.70
C PHE A 47 1.28 -20.27 -24.65
N ARG A 48 2.46 -20.22 -24.01
CA ARG A 48 2.93 -21.19 -23.01
C ARG A 48 2.74 -20.74 -21.57
N GLY A 49 2.48 -19.45 -21.34
CA GLY A 49 2.33 -18.88 -20.00
C GLY A 49 3.11 -17.58 -19.85
N PHE A 50 3.41 -17.22 -18.61
CA PHE A 50 4.21 -16.03 -18.27
C PHE A 50 5.50 -16.42 -17.57
N ARG A 51 6.58 -15.72 -17.91
CA ARG A 51 7.82 -15.68 -17.12
C ARG A 51 7.86 -14.37 -16.38
N GLY A 52 7.98 -14.44 -15.06
CA GLY A 52 7.95 -13.25 -14.24
C GLY A 52 8.89 -13.31 -13.05
N ILE A 53 8.93 -12.19 -12.36
CA ILE A 53 9.58 -12.03 -11.06
C ILE A 53 8.54 -11.54 -10.06
N ASP A 54 8.64 -12.06 -8.84
CA ASP A 54 7.86 -11.63 -7.69
C ASP A 54 8.82 -11.00 -6.68
N ARG A 55 8.56 -9.74 -6.31
CA ARG A 55 9.30 -9.05 -5.26
C ARG A 55 8.44 -8.96 -4.01
N ASP A 56 8.91 -9.50 -2.89
CA ASP A 56 8.26 -9.29 -1.59
C ASP A 56 8.46 -7.82 -1.16
N VAL A 57 7.38 -7.06 -1.16
CA VAL A 57 7.35 -5.64 -0.77
C VAL A 57 6.63 -5.43 0.58
N THR A 58 6.39 -6.51 1.33
CA THR A 58 5.66 -6.46 2.61
C THR A 58 6.32 -5.49 3.60
N ALA A 59 7.65 -5.57 3.74
CA ALA A 59 8.39 -4.71 4.66
C ALA A 59 8.29 -3.23 4.25
N ARG A 60 8.43 -2.95 2.95
CA ARG A 60 8.31 -1.59 2.39
C ARG A 60 6.93 -1.00 2.67
N LYS A 61 5.86 -1.75 2.39
CA LYS A 61 4.48 -1.28 2.62
C LYS A 61 4.17 -1.04 4.09
N LYS A 62 4.71 -1.88 4.99
CA LYS A 62 4.55 -1.68 6.42
C LYS A 62 5.20 -0.37 6.89
N LEU A 63 6.42 -0.08 6.42
CA LEU A 63 7.09 1.19 6.73
C LEU A 63 6.34 2.39 6.16
N GLU A 64 5.83 2.29 4.93
CA GLU A 64 5.00 3.35 4.33
C GLU A 64 3.73 3.62 5.15
N GLU A 65 3.07 2.57 5.65
CA GLU A 65 1.89 2.66 6.50
C GLU A 65 2.21 3.26 7.88
N ASP A 66 3.29 2.82 8.52
CA ASP A 66 3.75 3.34 9.80
C ASP A 66 4.08 4.85 9.71
N LEU A 67 4.79 5.26 8.64
CA LEU A 67 5.08 6.67 8.37
C LEU A 67 3.82 7.49 8.13
N ARG A 68 2.85 6.95 7.39
CA ARG A 68 1.57 7.61 7.15
C ARG A 68 0.81 7.82 8.46
N ASN A 69 0.69 6.78 9.27
CA ASN A 69 -0.01 6.86 10.57
C ASN A 69 0.67 7.85 11.51
N ALA A 70 2.01 7.89 11.53
CA ALA A 70 2.76 8.87 12.31
C ALA A 70 2.49 10.30 11.84
N ARG A 71 2.43 10.54 10.51
CA ARG A 71 2.11 11.86 9.95
C ARG A 71 0.69 12.30 10.31
N ASP A 72 -0.29 11.43 10.11
CA ASP A 72 -1.70 11.73 10.37
C ASP A 72 -1.93 12.03 11.87
N GLY A 73 -1.26 11.31 12.77
CA GLY A 73 -1.34 11.57 14.22
C GLY A 73 -0.65 12.86 14.68
N LEU A 74 0.35 13.36 13.93
CA LEU A 74 0.97 14.67 14.20
C LEU A 74 0.09 15.82 13.69
N GLU A 75 -0.54 15.66 12.52
CA GLU A 75 -1.48 16.64 11.97
C GLU A 75 -2.70 16.82 12.90
N GLU A 76 -3.17 15.75 13.55
CA GLU A 76 -4.27 15.82 14.52
C GLU A 76 -3.92 16.68 15.77
N LYS A 77 -2.72 16.50 16.33
CA LYS A 77 -2.26 17.30 17.49
C LYS A 77 -1.99 18.76 17.15
N THR A 78 -1.57 19.04 15.92
CA THR A 78 -1.28 20.41 15.47
C THR A 78 -2.55 21.24 15.24
N ARG A 79 -3.73 20.58 15.23
CA ARG A 79 -5.04 21.22 15.07
C ARG A 79 -5.65 21.70 16.40
N GLU A 80 -4.93 21.66 17.51
CA GLU A 80 -5.36 22.36 18.73
C GLU A 80 -5.22 23.88 18.56
N PRO A 81 -6.32 24.66 18.59
CA PRO A 81 -6.23 26.11 18.41
C PRO A 81 -5.52 26.76 19.62
N PRO A 82 -4.55 27.67 19.39
CA PRO A 82 -3.68 28.21 20.45
C PRO A 82 -4.38 29.10 21.49
N TRP A 83 -5.70 29.32 21.41
CA TRP A 83 -6.41 30.29 22.24
C TRP A 83 -7.10 29.72 23.49
N LYS A 84 -7.18 28.38 23.67
CA LYS A 84 -7.83 27.77 24.85
C LYS A 84 -7.01 27.83 26.15
N SER A 85 -5.79 28.36 26.14
CA SER A 85 -4.92 28.44 27.34
C SER A 85 -5.06 29.74 28.16
N ARG A 86 -6.00 30.64 27.82
CA ARG A 86 -6.27 31.88 28.58
C ARG A 86 -7.61 31.85 29.33
N GLN A 87 -7.75 30.97 30.29
CA GLN A 87 -8.74 31.17 31.37
C GLN A 87 -8.15 30.77 32.71
N THR A 88 -7.40 31.68 33.33
CA THR A 88 -7.29 31.70 34.80
C THR A 88 -7.39 33.13 35.32
N LYS A 89 -8.58 33.38 35.88
CA LYS A 89 -8.89 34.28 37.01
C LYS A 89 -8.90 35.79 36.74
N THR A 90 -10.07 36.25 36.31
CA THR A 90 -10.60 37.57 36.70
C THR A 90 -10.80 37.58 38.22
N SER A 91 -9.83 38.09 38.99
CA SER A 91 -10.10 38.50 40.37
C SER A 91 -10.60 39.93 40.37
N CYS A 92 -11.91 40.06 40.56
CA CYS A 92 -12.58 41.27 40.99
C CYS A 92 -11.80 41.93 42.14
N SER A 93 -11.35 43.17 41.94
CA SER A 93 -10.97 44.07 43.03
C SER A 93 -11.74 45.37 42.84
N LYS A 94 -12.94 45.40 43.42
CA LYS A 94 -13.62 46.66 43.75
C LYS A 94 -12.78 47.38 44.81
N ARG A 95 -12.31 48.58 44.49
CA ARG A 95 -12.20 49.71 45.41
C ARG A 95 -12.04 51.00 44.63
#